data_AF-A0A9P3NE56-F1
#
_entry.id   AF-A0A9P3NE56-F1
#
_cell.length_a   1.000
_cell.length_b   1.000
_cell.length_c   1.000
_cell.angle_alpha   90.00
_cell.angle_beta   90.00
_cell.angle_gamma   90.00
#
_symmetry.space_group_name_H-M   'P 1'
#
loop_
_entity.id
_entity.type
_entity.pdbx_description
1 polymer ?
#
loop_
_entity_poly.entity_id
_entity_poly.type
_entity_poly.pdbx_seq_one_letter_code
_entity_poly.pdbx_strand_id
1 'polypeptide(L)'
;MASPLAYLDSSDPLPSPPAYSPRMAPDVRPLQFSTGSQWMGITRRHAYAIVEDQAVYAKFAAFCRNDRWHHHCNPAHHYVPTLLRVTWPARVANRSVIYAHSPSSHLLAPPTLTPSRISSLLLHNVQEANHYYVTTHANHASARRCIVDFRPAKCFLFLAGLTPAAVERFNLLPLQLLGY
;
A
#
# COMPACT_ATOMS: atom_id res chain seq x y z
N MET A 1 -12.56 -19.54 -1.94
CA MET A 1 -12.78 -18.74 -0.71
C MET A 1 -12.04 -17.42 -0.90
N ALA A 2 -12.61 -16.28 -0.48
CA ALA A 2 -11.94 -14.99 -0.58
C ALA A 2 -10.81 -14.89 0.47
N SER A 3 -9.68 -14.30 0.11
CA SER A 3 -8.56 -14.08 1.02
C SER A 3 -8.99 -13.22 2.21
N PRO A 4 -8.64 -13.59 3.45
CA PRO A 4 -8.98 -12.80 4.64
C PRO A 4 -7.97 -11.69 4.93
N LEU A 5 -6.97 -11.48 4.06
CA LEU A 5 -5.88 -10.54 4.27
C LEU A 5 -6.23 -9.13 3.81
N ALA A 6 -5.67 -8.13 4.49
CA ALA A 6 -5.55 -6.77 3.98
C ALA A 6 -4.27 -6.69 3.13
N TYR A 7 -4.40 -6.27 1.89
CA TYR A 7 -3.30 -6.06 0.96
C TYR A 7 -2.96 -4.59 0.91
N LEU A 8 -1.91 -4.20 1.62
CA LEU A 8 -1.39 -2.85 1.62
C LEU A 8 0.13 -2.92 1.59
N ASP A 9 0.75 -2.10 0.74
CA ASP A 9 2.19 -1.99 0.75
C ASP A 9 2.59 -1.22 2.02
N SER A 10 3.24 -1.90 2.97
CA SER A 10 3.67 -1.31 4.25
C SER A 10 5.12 -1.62 4.56
N SER A 11 5.79 -0.65 5.19
CA SER A 11 7.15 -0.81 5.69
C SER A 11 7.25 -1.88 6.78
N ASP A 12 8.36 -2.59 6.83
CA ASP A 12 8.64 -3.51 7.92
C ASP A 12 8.65 -2.78 9.28
N PRO A 13 8.26 -3.46 10.38
CA PRO A 13 8.31 -2.88 11.73
C PRO A 13 9.70 -2.32 12.05
N LEU A 14 9.72 -1.17 12.72
CA LEU A 14 10.95 -0.53 13.20
C LEU A 14 10.90 -0.39 14.72
N PRO A 15 12.02 -0.67 15.43
CA PRO A 15 12.11 -0.38 16.86
C PRO A 15 11.94 1.11 17.18
N SER A 16 12.43 1.98 16.30
CA SER A 16 12.33 3.44 16.43
C SER A 16 11.99 4.08 15.07
N PRO A 17 10.71 4.07 14.67
CA PRO A 17 10.28 4.70 13.43
C PRO A 17 10.50 6.23 13.48
N PRO A 18 11.11 6.86 12.46
CA PRO A 18 11.42 8.30 12.50
C PRO A 18 10.21 9.21 12.73
N ALA A 19 9.03 8.83 12.24
CA ALA A 19 7.80 9.60 12.35
C ALA A 19 6.95 9.25 13.60
N TYR A 20 7.39 8.31 14.43
CA TYR A 20 6.63 7.85 15.59
C TYR A 20 6.79 8.79 16.79
N SER A 21 5.69 9.10 17.48
CA SER A 21 5.71 9.82 18.75
C SER A 21 5.55 8.86 19.92
N PRO A 22 6.45 8.85 20.93
CA PRO A 22 6.31 8.02 22.13
C PRO A 22 4.97 8.21 22.88
N ARG A 23 4.33 9.38 22.71
CA ARG A 23 3.03 9.70 23.32
C ARG A 23 1.84 8.95 22.71
N MET A 24 2.06 8.22 21.62
CA MET A 24 1.04 7.32 21.07
C MET A 24 0.90 6.03 21.88
N ALA A 25 1.91 5.68 22.69
CA ALA A 25 1.84 4.55 23.62
C ALA A 25 0.83 4.82 24.76
N PRO A 26 0.23 3.76 25.34
CA PRO A 26 0.39 2.34 24.98
C PRO A 26 -0.44 1.89 23.77
N ASP A 27 -1.37 2.71 23.30
CA ASP A 27 -2.37 2.34 22.29
C ASP A 27 -1.77 2.04 20.91
N VAL A 28 -0.67 2.71 20.57
CA VAL A 28 0.17 2.38 19.41
C VAL A 28 1.61 2.25 19.89
N ARG A 29 2.20 1.06 19.75
CA ARG A 29 3.63 0.82 20.06
C ARG A 29 4.51 1.04 18.82
N PRO A 30 5.82 1.30 18.99
CA PRO A 30 6.74 1.55 17.87
C PRO A 30 6.70 0.46 16.79
N LEU A 31 6.66 -0.82 17.17
CA LEU A 31 6.60 -1.96 16.24
C LEU A 31 5.26 -2.09 15.50
N GLN A 32 4.21 -1.44 15.99
CA GLN A 32 2.89 -1.40 15.34
C GLN A 32 2.77 -0.20 14.40
N PHE A 33 3.52 0.87 14.65
CA PHE A 33 3.55 2.05 13.79
C PHE A 33 4.14 1.70 12.42
N SER A 34 3.38 1.97 11.37
CA SER A 34 3.74 1.60 10.01
C SER A 34 3.38 2.71 9.04
N THR A 35 4.13 2.79 7.95
CA THR A 35 3.80 3.63 6.79
C THR A 35 3.45 2.73 5.62
N GLY A 36 2.57 3.21 4.75
CA GLY A 36 2.19 2.46 3.56
C GLY A 36 1.54 3.31 2.47
N SER A 37 1.14 2.62 1.42
CA SER A 37 0.41 3.21 0.30
C SER A 37 -1.04 3.53 0.68
N GLN A 38 -1.57 4.61 0.11
CA GLN A 38 -3.01 4.93 0.15
C GLN A 38 -3.84 3.90 -0.62
N TRP A 39 -3.21 3.17 -1.55
CA TRP A 39 -3.83 2.16 -2.39
C TRP A 39 -3.81 0.80 -1.69
N MET A 40 -4.98 0.36 -1.23
CA MET A 40 -5.14 -0.86 -0.44
C MET A 40 -6.32 -1.72 -0.94
N GLY A 41 -6.16 -3.03 -0.87
CA GLY A 41 -7.23 -4.01 -1.04
C GLY A 41 -7.62 -4.57 0.33
N ILE A 42 -8.83 -4.32 0.79
CA ILE A 42 -9.29 -4.72 2.13
C ILE A 42 -10.64 -5.42 2.09
N THR A 43 -10.88 -6.31 3.05
CA THR A 43 -12.19 -6.95 3.25
C THR A 43 -13.18 -5.99 3.94
N ARG A 44 -14.48 -6.31 3.86
CA ARG A 44 -15.54 -5.58 4.59
C ARG A 44 -15.27 -5.48 6.09
N ARG A 45 -14.67 -6.51 6.71
CA ARG A 45 -14.33 -6.52 8.13
C ARG A 45 -13.26 -5.49 8.48
N HIS A 46 -12.24 -5.35 7.63
CA HIS A 46 -11.23 -4.31 7.79
C HIS A 46 -11.83 -2.91 7.65
N ALA A 47 -12.70 -2.71 6.66
CA ALA A 47 -13.37 -1.43 6.44
C ALA A 47 -14.23 -1.01 7.64
N TYR A 48 -14.97 -1.95 8.24
CA TYR A 48 -15.76 -1.67 9.45
C TYR A 48 -14.88 -1.17 10.60
N ALA A 49 -13.75 -1.84 10.88
CA ALA A 49 -12.83 -1.40 11.94
C ALA A 49 -12.18 -0.04 11.66
N ILE A 50 -11.91 0.30 10.39
CA ILE A 50 -11.39 1.63 10.03
C ILE A 50 -12.42 2.71 10.32
N VAL A 51 -13.70 2.48 10.00
CA VAL A 51 -14.77 3.46 10.20
C VAL A 51 -15.15 3.61 11.67
N GLU A 52 -15.09 2.53 12.43
CA GLU A 52 -15.44 2.50 13.86
C GLU A 52 -14.31 3.01 14.77
N ASP A 53 -13.05 2.96 14.33
CA ASP A 53 -11.92 3.32 15.18
C ASP A 53 -11.90 4.80 15.54
N GLN A 54 -11.88 5.06 16.85
CA GLN A 54 -11.69 6.38 17.43
C GLN A 54 -10.36 6.49 18.20
N ALA A 55 -9.85 5.36 18.71
CA ALA A 55 -8.73 5.35 19.63
C ALA A 55 -7.40 5.58 18.91
N VAL A 56 -7.12 4.82 17.84
CA VAL A 56 -5.88 4.98 17.08
C VAL A 56 -5.92 6.30 16.30
N TYR A 57 -7.07 6.63 15.69
CA TYR A 57 -7.23 7.90 14.97
C TYR A 57 -6.97 9.12 15.86
N ALA A 58 -7.46 9.14 17.10
CA ALA A 58 -7.22 10.24 18.05
C ALA A 58 -5.72 10.46 18.33
N LYS A 59 -4.90 9.39 18.36
CA LYS A 59 -3.44 9.52 18.50
C LYS A 59 -2.82 10.20 17.29
N PHE A 60 -3.24 9.82 16.09
CA PHE A 60 -2.77 10.46 14.86
C PHE A 60 -3.20 11.93 14.80
N ALA A 61 -4.45 12.25 15.14
CA ALA A 61 -4.93 13.63 15.19
C ALA A 61 -4.17 14.50 16.21
N ALA A 62 -3.78 13.92 17.35
CA ALA A 62 -3.04 14.64 18.39
C ALA A 62 -1.54 14.81 18.07
N PHE A 63 -0.91 13.80 17.49
CA PHE A 63 0.57 13.71 17.43
C PHE A 63 1.16 13.70 16.02
N CYS A 64 0.33 13.60 14.97
CA CYS A 64 0.76 13.75 13.58
C CYS A 64 0.29 15.10 13.05
N ARG A 65 0.96 16.15 13.51
CA ARG A 65 0.66 17.54 13.17
C ARG A 65 1.64 18.05 12.11
N ASN A 66 1.18 18.97 11.26
CA ASN A 66 2.05 19.69 10.34
C ASN A 66 2.87 20.76 11.09
N ASP A 67 3.74 20.33 12.00
CA ASP A 67 4.72 21.18 12.66
C ASP A 67 6.15 20.72 12.34
N ARG A 68 7.12 21.58 12.66
CA ARG A 68 8.55 21.36 12.36
C ARG A 68 9.10 20.01 12.85
N TRP A 69 8.49 19.42 13.87
CA TRP A 69 8.95 18.18 14.49
C TRP A 69 8.26 16.93 13.94
N HIS A 70 7.01 17.05 13.48
CA HIS A 70 6.18 15.91 13.07
C HIS A 70 5.89 15.87 11.57
N HIS A 71 6.60 16.66 10.74
CA HIS A 71 6.40 16.72 9.28
C HIS A 71 6.50 15.37 8.54
N HIS A 72 7.13 14.36 9.15
CA HIS A 72 7.20 13.00 8.60
C HIS A 72 5.98 12.12 8.96
N CYS A 73 5.11 12.53 9.88
CA CYS A 73 3.90 11.78 10.20
C CYS A 73 2.71 12.32 9.42
N ASN A 74 2.36 11.65 8.32
CA ASN A 74 1.15 11.92 7.54
C ASN A 74 0.08 10.85 7.81
N PRO A 75 -1.06 11.18 8.44
CA PRO A 75 -2.13 10.20 8.70
C PRO A 75 -2.59 9.44 7.44
N ALA A 76 -2.57 10.06 6.26
CA ALA A 76 -2.98 9.41 5.02
C ALA A 76 -2.11 8.20 4.64
N HIS A 77 -0.85 8.17 5.10
CA HIS A 77 0.08 7.06 4.86
C HIS A 77 0.29 6.16 6.08
N HIS A 78 0.01 6.66 7.29
CA HIS A 78 0.39 5.96 8.51
C HIS A 78 -0.79 5.40 9.30
N TYR A 79 -1.96 6.05 9.27
CA TYR A 79 -3.07 5.71 10.14
C TYR A 79 -3.60 4.29 9.88
N VAL A 80 -4.07 4.02 8.66
CA VAL A 80 -4.68 2.72 8.32
C VAL A 80 -3.69 1.57 8.43
N PRO A 81 -2.44 1.65 7.92
CA PRO A 81 -1.46 0.58 8.11
C PRO A 81 -1.19 0.29 9.60
N THR A 82 -1.13 1.34 10.43
CA THR A 82 -0.92 1.21 11.87
C THR A 82 -2.12 0.57 12.56
N LEU A 83 -3.34 1.04 12.29
CA LEU A 83 -4.57 0.48 12.86
C LEU A 83 -4.69 -1.01 12.55
N LEU A 84 -4.42 -1.41 11.31
CA LEU A 84 -4.49 -2.81 10.91
C LEU A 84 -3.41 -3.67 11.58
N ARG A 85 -2.22 -3.14 11.88
CA ARG A 85 -1.19 -3.84 12.67
C ARG A 85 -1.51 -3.91 14.16
N VAL A 86 -2.15 -2.88 14.70
CA VAL A 86 -2.64 -2.90 16.09
C VAL A 86 -3.71 -3.98 16.24
N THR A 87 -4.64 -4.04 15.29
CA THR A 87 -5.83 -4.90 15.38
C THR A 87 -5.58 -6.34 14.89
N TRP A 88 -4.88 -6.51 13.77
CA TRP A 88 -4.68 -7.80 13.10
C TRP A 88 -3.28 -7.95 12.48
N PRO A 89 -2.22 -8.03 13.29
CA PRO A 89 -0.84 -8.10 12.79
C PRO A 89 -0.60 -9.29 11.83
N ALA A 90 -1.27 -10.43 12.06
CA ALA A 90 -1.15 -11.61 11.21
C ALA A 90 -2.03 -11.59 9.93
N ARG A 91 -2.83 -10.54 9.72
CA ARG A 91 -3.75 -10.42 8.57
C ARG A 91 -3.42 -9.25 7.63
N VAL A 92 -2.24 -8.67 7.77
CA VAL A 92 -1.72 -7.67 6.83
C VAL A 92 -0.70 -8.34 5.92
N ALA A 93 -1.04 -8.44 4.64
CA ALA A 93 -0.06 -8.77 3.62
C ALA A 93 0.76 -7.50 3.37
N ASN A 94 2.07 -7.51 3.67
CA ASN A 94 3.02 -6.44 3.35
C ASN A 94 3.25 -6.34 1.82
N ARG A 95 2.16 -6.22 1.05
CA ARG A 95 2.11 -6.04 -0.41
C ARG A 95 0.73 -5.51 -0.81
N SER A 96 0.69 -4.68 -1.86
CA SER A 96 -0.56 -4.28 -2.50
C SER A 96 -0.98 -5.28 -3.60
N VAL A 97 -2.26 -5.22 -3.98
CA VAL A 97 -2.79 -5.82 -5.23
C VAL A 97 -2.90 -4.79 -6.36
N ILE A 98 -2.35 -3.60 -6.14
CA ILE A 98 -2.44 -2.46 -7.06
C ILE A 98 -1.03 -2.18 -7.57
N TYR A 99 -0.85 -2.26 -8.89
CA TYR A 99 0.39 -1.82 -9.53
C TYR A 99 0.40 -0.31 -9.60
N ALA A 100 1.38 0.27 -8.91
CA ALA A 100 1.68 1.68 -8.92
C ALA A 100 3.07 1.82 -9.54
N HIS A 101 3.16 2.48 -10.70
CA HIS A 101 4.46 2.76 -11.29
C HIS A 101 5.16 3.76 -10.38
N SER A 102 6.12 3.31 -9.56
CA SER A 102 7.01 4.20 -8.82
C SER A 102 8.43 3.66 -8.84
N PRO A 103 9.43 4.47 -9.24
CA PRO A 103 10.84 4.06 -9.17
C PRO A 103 11.33 3.90 -7.72
N SER A 104 10.55 4.34 -6.74
CA SER A 104 10.80 4.14 -5.31
C SER A 104 9.47 4.10 -4.54
N SER A 105 9.32 3.11 -3.67
CA SER A 105 8.20 2.89 -2.73
C SER A 105 8.00 4.00 -1.68
N HIS A 106 8.68 5.14 -1.83
CA HIS A 106 8.67 6.27 -0.89
C HIS A 106 8.07 7.56 -1.46
N LEU A 107 7.66 7.58 -2.73
CA LEU A 107 7.04 8.78 -3.30
C LEU A 107 5.58 8.91 -2.85
N LEU A 108 5.24 10.12 -2.37
CA LEU A 108 3.92 10.58 -1.90
C LEU A 108 2.80 10.43 -2.94
N ALA A 109 3.14 10.13 -4.19
CA ALA A 109 2.25 9.64 -5.22
C ALA A 109 3.06 8.80 -6.23
N PRO A 110 2.52 7.68 -6.74
CA PRO A 110 3.19 6.97 -7.83
C PRO A 110 3.26 7.88 -9.08
N PRO A 111 4.39 7.95 -9.80
CA PRO A 111 4.49 8.66 -11.06
C PRO A 111 3.31 8.37 -11.96
N THR A 112 2.70 9.45 -12.45
CA THR A 112 1.47 9.38 -13.21
C THR A 112 1.73 8.69 -14.54
N LEU A 113 1.03 7.57 -14.77
CA LEU A 113 0.98 6.89 -16.04
C LEU A 113 0.25 7.78 -17.04
N THR A 114 1.02 8.42 -17.91
CA THR A 114 0.54 9.22 -19.05
C THR A 114 0.15 8.31 -20.22
N PRO A 115 -0.58 8.82 -21.23
CA PRO A 115 -0.92 8.03 -22.42
C PRO A 115 0.31 7.38 -23.07
N SER A 116 1.41 8.11 -23.22
CA SER A 116 2.63 7.57 -23.84
C SER A 116 3.24 6.38 -23.10
N ARG A 117 2.95 6.22 -21.81
CA ARG A 117 3.44 5.11 -20.98
C ARG A 117 2.52 3.89 -21.00
N ILE A 118 1.29 4.03 -21.49
CA ILE A 118 0.36 2.91 -21.66
C ILE A 118 0.66 2.19 -22.97
N SER A 119 1.09 0.93 -22.85
CA SER A 119 1.38 0.03 -23.96
C SER A 119 0.91 -1.39 -23.65
N SER A 120 0.68 -2.19 -24.69
CA SER A 120 0.35 -3.62 -24.54
C SER A 120 1.43 -4.37 -23.75
N LEU A 121 2.70 -3.98 -23.89
CA LEU A 121 3.81 -4.55 -23.14
C LEU A 121 3.70 -4.26 -21.64
N LEU A 122 3.39 -3.01 -21.25
CA LEU A 122 3.18 -2.67 -19.84
C LEU A 122 2.03 -3.49 -19.25
N LEU A 123 0.89 -3.56 -19.94
CA LEU A 123 -0.27 -4.30 -19.44
C LEU A 123 0.02 -5.79 -19.31
N HIS A 124 0.64 -6.40 -20.32
CA HIS A 124 1.06 -7.79 -20.27
C HIS A 124 2.00 -8.05 -19.09
N ASN A 125 3.00 -7.18 -18.87
CA ASN A 125 3.92 -7.31 -17.74
C ASN A 125 3.21 -7.22 -16.38
N VAL A 126 2.22 -6.34 -16.24
CA VAL A 126 1.43 -6.20 -15.00
C VAL A 126 0.52 -7.41 -14.80
N GLN A 127 -0.11 -7.91 -15.86
CA GLN A 127 -0.98 -9.09 -15.83
C GLN A 127 -0.22 -10.38 -15.51
N GLU A 128 1.03 -10.51 -15.96
CA GLU A 128 1.87 -11.69 -15.74
C GLU A 128 2.84 -11.52 -14.56
N ALA A 129 2.82 -10.37 -13.88
CA ALA A 129 3.69 -10.11 -12.73
C ALA A 129 3.40 -11.11 -11.60
N ASN A 130 4.39 -11.93 -11.29
CA ASN A 130 4.37 -12.91 -10.21
C ASN A 130 5.33 -12.55 -9.05
N HIS A 131 5.96 -11.38 -9.11
CA HIS A 131 6.80 -10.83 -8.05
C HIS A 131 6.49 -9.35 -7.79
N TYR A 132 6.75 -8.92 -6.56
CA TYR A 132 6.69 -7.53 -6.12
C TYR A 132 7.99 -7.18 -5.41
N TYR A 133 8.35 -5.91 -5.40
CA TYR A 133 9.55 -5.43 -4.74
C TYR A 133 9.22 -4.93 -3.33
N VAL A 134 10.01 -5.37 -2.36
CA VAL A 134 9.99 -4.84 -1.01
C VAL A 134 11.27 -4.07 -0.79
N THR A 135 11.15 -2.78 -0.47
CA THR A 135 12.27 -1.97 0.01
C THR A 135 12.47 -2.24 1.49
N THR A 136 13.62 -2.83 1.79
CA THR A 136 14.09 -2.96 3.17
C THR A 136 14.70 -1.64 3.64
N HIS A 137 14.84 -1.48 4.96
CA HIS A 137 15.50 -0.30 5.58
C HIS A 137 16.93 -0.06 5.08
N ALA A 138 17.58 -1.08 4.50
CA ALA A 138 18.90 -0.98 3.91
C ALA A 138 18.88 -0.44 2.46
N ASN A 139 17.75 0.09 1.97
CA ASN A 139 17.53 0.51 0.58
C ASN A 139 17.75 -0.60 -0.47
N HIS A 140 17.86 -1.86 -0.04
CA HIS A 140 17.88 -3.00 -0.94
C HIS A 140 16.44 -3.38 -1.29
N ALA A 141 16.11 -3.25 -2.57
CA ALA A 141 14.87 -3.77 -3.13
C ALA A 141 15.02 -5.28 -3.33
N SER A 142 14.25 -6.06 -2.58
CA SER A 142 14.19 -7.52 -2.73
C SER A 142 12.93 -7.92 -3.49
N ALA A 143 13.09 -8.73 -4.54
CA ALA A 143 11.96 -9.27 -5.27
C ALA A 143 11.37 -10.45 -4.49
N ARG A 144 10.08 -10.38 -4.17
CA ARG A 144 9.32 -11.44 -3.48
C ARG A 144 8.26 -12.00 -4.40
N ARG A 145 8.14 -13.32 -4.46
CA ARG A 145 7.08 -13.99 -5.23
C ARG A 145 5.71 -13.78 -4.57
N CYS A 146 4.69 -13.58 -5.39
CA CYS A 146 3.31 -13.58 -4.94
C CYS A 146 2.80 -15.02 -4.81
N ILE A 147 2.41 -15.36 -3.58
CA ILE A 147 1.90 -16.67 -3.23
C ILE A 147 0.56 -16.47 -2.54
N VAL A 148 -0.44 -17.25 -2.95
CA VAL A 148 -1.76 -17.34 -2.30
C VAL A 148 -2.01 -18.83 -2.07
N ASP A 149 -2.29 -19.21 -0.81
CA ASP A 149 -2.51 -20.60 -0.42
C ASP A 149 -1.43 -21.56 -0.93
N PHE A 150 -0.16 -21.18 -0.74
CA PHE A 150 1.03 -21.91 -1.18
C PHE A 150 1.19 -22.10 -2.70
N ARG A 151 0.36 -21.46 -3.53
CA ARG A 151 0.48 -21.49 -4.99
C ARG A 151 0.99 -20.16 -5.55
N PRO A 152 1.82 -20.18 -6.61
CA PRO A 152 2.15 -18.97 -7.35
C PRO A 152 0.88 -18.24 -7.82
N ALA A 153 0.86 -16.92 -7.65
CA ALA A 153 -0.29 -16.10 -8.01
C ALA A 153 0.16 -14.80 -8.68
N LYS A 154 -0.75 -14.19 -9.45
CA LYS A 154 -0.57 -12.84 -9.98
C LYS A 154 -0.51 -11.84 -8.83
N CYS A 155 0.39 -10.87 -8.91
CA CYS A 155 0.57 -9.88 -7.85
C CYS A 155 -0.49 -8.79 -7.86
N PHE A 156 -0.85 -8.33 -9.06
CA PHE A 156 -1.65 -7.13 -9.25
C PHE A 156 -2.96 -7.45 -9.95
N LEU A 157 -4.02 -6.81 -9.47
CA LEU A 157 -5.38 -6.86 -10.03
C LEU A 157 -5.77 -5.50 -10.63
N PHE A 158 -5.16 -4.41 -10.14
CA PHE A 158 -5.50 -3.05 -10.55
C PHE A 158 -4.24 -2.26 -10.91
N LEU A 159 -4.45 -1.20 -11.70
CA LEU A 159 -3.46 -0.19 -12.04
C LEU A 159 -3.86 1.13 -11.38
N ALA A 160 -2.90 1.82 -10.77
CA ALA A 160 -3.11 3.14 -10.16
C ALA A 160 -2.21 4.21 -10.79
N GLY A 161 -2.57 5.47 -10.54
CA GLY A 161 -1.81 6.64 -11.00
C GLY A 161 -2.03 6.98 -12.48
N LEU A 162 -3.20 6.68 -13.04
CA LEU A 162 -3.53 7.03 -14.44
C LEU A 162 -3.91 8.52 -14.54
N THR A 163 -3.38 9.25 -15.54
CA THR A 163 -3.95 10.56 -15.89
C THR A 163 -5.34 10.41 -16.51
N PRO A 164 -6.22 11.43 -16.46
CA PRO A 164 -7.50 11.38 -17.18
C PRO A 164 -7.32 11.05 -18.68
N ALA A 165 -6.34 11.66 -19.34
CA ALA A 165 -6.01 11.38 -20.74
C ALA A 165 -5.51 9.93 -20.97
N ALA A 166 -4.88 9.31 -19.96
CA ALA A 166 -4.41 7.94 -20.06
C ALA A 166 -5.58 6.95 -20.16
N VAL A 167 -6.73 7.27 -19.56
CA VAL A 167 -7.93 6.44 -19.60
C VAL A 167 -8.41 6.22 -21.04
N GLU A 168 -8.38 7.28 -21.87
CA GLU A 168 -8.81 7.22 -23.27
C GLU A 168 -7.98 6.22 -24.10
N ARG A 169 -6.69 6.04 -23.74
CA ARG A 169 -5.81 5.11 -24.46
C ARG A 169 -6.17 3.65 -24.23
N PHE A 170 -6.84 3.30 -23.14
CA PHE A 170 -7.31 1.92 -22.93
C PHE A 170 -8.38 1.50 -23.95
N ASN A 171 -9.18 2.46 -24.46
CA ASN A 171 -10.16 2.17 -25.52
C ASN A 171 -9.52 1.80 -26.86
N LEU A 172 -8.23 2.12 -27.04
CA LEU A 172 -7.45 1.78 -28.23
C LEU A 172 -6.73 0.43 -28.12
N LEU A 173 -6.81 -0.22 -26.95
CA LEU A 173 -6.12 -1.49 -26.70
C LEU A 173 -7.07 -2.67 -26.92
N PRO A 174 -6.53 -3.83 -27.33
CA PRO A 174 -7.30 -5.07 -27.41
C PRO A 174 -8.04 -5.38 -26.10
N LEU A 175 -9.33 -5.73 -26.18
CA LEU A 175 -10.17 -6.11 -25.03
C LEU A 175 -9.55 -7.25 -24.19
N GLN A 176 -8.84 -8.16 -24.84
CA GLN A 176 -8.11 -9.27 -24.20
C GLN A 176 -7.08 -8.81 -23.16
N LEU A 177 -6.53 -7.59 -23.31
CA LEU A 177 -5.59 -6.99 -22.36
C LEU A 177 -6.28 -6.27 -21.20
N LEU A 178 -7.60 -6.10 -21.24
CA LEU A 178 -8.39 -5.45 -20.21
C LEU A 178 -9.01 -6.46 -19.23
N GLY A 179 -8.82 -7.76 -19.46
CA GLY A 179 -9.26 -8.82 -18.56
C GLY A 179 -10.75 -9.13 -18.61
N TYR A 180 -11.42 -8.78 -19.72
CA TYR A 180 -12.78 -9.23 -20.06
C TYR A 180 -12.77 -10.57 -20.79
#